data_AF-A0A946SY68-F1
#
_entry.id   AF-A0A946SY68-F1
#
_cell.length_a   1.000
_cell.length_b   1.000
_cell.length_c   1.000
_cell.angle_alpha   90.00
_cell.angle_beta   90.00
_cell.angle_gamma   90.00
#
_symmetry.space_group_name_H-M   'P 1'
#
loop_
_entity.id
_entity.type
_entity.pdbx_description
1 polymer ?
#
loop_
_entity_poly.entity_id
_entity_poly.type
_entity_poly.pdbx_seq_one_letter_code
_entity_poly.pdbx_strand_id
1 'polypeptide(L)'
;MDSLGVLIPIFAILMPVFFVLIVHVLESRNKKNKYDAIIEVSKNIKDGEEIQELLESLKEKKSSTDLRRTGVVTIFVGIGLSLLGYYGLGIDAVFGAGLLVAFIGIGQMIAGYIYPNQPDEINKAVEGYEKK
;
A
#
# COMPACT_ATOMS: atom_id res chain seq x y z
N MET A 1 5.83 -12.88 41.98
CA MET A 1 4.70 -12.51 41.09
C MET A 1 5.21 -12.54 39.64
N ASP A 2 5.56 -13.70 39.08
CA ASP A 2 6.73 -13.72 38.15
C ASP A 2 6.54 -14.38 36.77
N SER A 3 5.32 -14.68 36.32
CA SER A 3 5.08 -15.21 34.96
C SER A 3 4.25 -14.27 34.08
N LEU A 4 3.25 -13.60 34.65
CA LEU A 4 2.36 -12.69 33.92
C LEU A 4 3.05 -11.39 33.47
N GLY A 5 4.02 -10.89 34.24
CA GLY A 5 4.72 -9.63 33.93
C GLY A 5 5.64 -9.71 32.70
N VAL A 6 6.17 -10.89 32.37
CA VAL A 6 7.01 -11.12 31.18
C VAL A 6 6.17 -11.47 29.94
N LEU A 7 5.00 -12.07 30.15
CA LEU A 7 4.11 -12.48 29.06
C LEU A 7 3.51 -11.26 28.33
N ILE A 8 3.15 -10.20 29.06
CA ILE A 8 2.53 -8.99 28.53
C ILE A 8 3.39 -8.27 27.47
N PRO A 9 4.68 -7.95 27.71
CA PRO A 9 5.51 -7.30 26.70
C PRO A 9 5.79 -8.18 25.48
N ILE A 10 5.86 -9.51 25.65
CA ILE A 10 6.03 -10.45 24.54
C ILE A 10 4.82 -10.42 23.62
N PHE A 11 3.61 -10.49 24.18
CA PHE A 11 2.37 -10.40 23.38
C PHE A 11 2.21 -9.02 22.72
N ALA A 12 2.62 -7.94 23.40
CA ALA A 12 2.55 -6.59 22.84
C ALA A 12 3.41 -6.44 21.57
N ILE A 13 4.58 -7.09 21.50
CA ILE A 13 5.45 -7.07 20.32
C ILE A 13 4.98 -8.08 19.25
N LEU A 14 4.44 -9.22 19.65
CA LEU A 14 4.02 -10.28 18.72
C LEU A 14 2.74 -9.92 17.94
N MET A 15 1.80 -9.23 18.58
CA MET A 15 0.51 -8.84 18.00
C MET A 15 0.62 -8.06 16.67
N PRO A 16 1.39 -6.96 16.57
CA PRO A 16 1.51 -6.22 15.31
C PRO A 16 2.14 -7.05 14.18
N VAL A 17 3.12 -7.91 14.49
CA VAL A 17 3.74 -8.82 13.49
C VAL A 17 2.70 -9.80 12.94
N PHE A 18 1.85 -10.34 13.82
CA PHE A 18 0.78 -11.26 13.43
C PHE A 18 -0.28 -10.58 12.55
N PHE A 19 -0.65 -9.33 12.86
CA PHE A 19 -1.56 -8.54 12.03
C PHE A 19 -1.02 -8.32 10.61
N VAL A 20 0.25 -7.96 10.47
CA VAL A 20 0.89 -7.78 9.15
C VAL A 20 0.86 -9.10 8.37
N LEU A 21 1.16 -10.24 9.01
CA LEU A 21 1.10 -11.55 8.37
C LEU A 21 -0.31 -11.90 7.89
N ILE A 22 -1.34 -11.67 8.69
CA ILE A 22 -2.74 -11.94 8.31
C ILE A 22 -3.13 -11.13 7.08
N VAL A 23 -2.88 -9.81 7.11
CA VAL A 23 -3.21 -8.92 6.00
C VAL A 23 -2.46 -9.34 4.73
N HIS A 24 -1.17 -9.68 4.85
CA HIS A 24 -0.37 -10.12 3.73
C HIS A 24 -0.85 -11.45 3.13
N VAL A 25 -1.19 -12.43 3.96
CA VAL A 25 -1.71 -13.74 3.51
C VAL A 25 -3.07 -13.57 2.81
N LEU A 26 -3.97 -12.75 3.36
CA LEU A 26 -5.26 -12.42 2.73
C LEU A 26 -5.06 -11.73 1.39
N GLU A 27 -4.17 -10.76 1.32
CA GLU A 27 -3.90 -10.06 0.06
C GLU A 27 -3.26 -10.98 -0.98
N SER A 28 -2.35 -11.88 -0.56
CA SER A 28 -1.74 -12.90 -1.41
C SER A 28 -2.77 -13.89 -1.96
N ARG A 29 -3.70 -14.34 -1.11
CA ARG A 29 -4.83 -15.20 -1.52
C ARG A 29 -5.76 -14.48 -2.50
N ASN A 30 -6.11 -13.22 -2.24
CA ASN A 30 -6.96 -12.42 -3.12
C ASN A 30 -6.32 -12.20 -4.50
N LYS A 31 -5.01 -11.97 -4.56
CA LYS A 31 -4.29 -11.86 -5.83
C LYS A 31 -4.35 -13.17 -6.62
N LYS A 32 -4.05 -14.31 -5.99
CA LYS A 32 -4.10 -15.64 -6.64
C LYS A 32 -5.49 -15.96 -7.21
N ASN A 33 -6.55 -15.78 -6.42
CA ASN A 33 -7.92 -16.05 -6.86
C ASN A 33 -8.33 -15.16 -8.04
N LYS A 34 -7.90 -13.89 -8.07
CA LYS A 34 -8.12 -13.00 -9.23
C LYS A 34 -7.43 -13.52 -10.49
N TYR A 35 -6.19 -14.00 -10.41
CA TYR A 35 -5.47 -14.52 -11.57
C TYR A 35 -6.05 -15.84 -12.10
N ASP A 36 -6.46 -16.75 -11.22
CA ASP A 36 -7.06 -18.02 -11.64
C ASP A 36 -8.39 -17.79 -12.38
N ALA A 37 -9.22 -16.85 -11.91
CA ALA A 37 -10.45 -16.45 -12.60
C ALA A 37 -10.17 -15.87 -14.00
N ILE A 38 -9.08 -15.09 -14.18
CA ILE A 38 -8.68 -14.57 -15.49
C ILE A 38 -8.28 -15.70 -16.44
N ILE A 39 -7.49 -16.67 -15.95
CA ILE A 39 -7.06 -17.80 -16.78
C ILE A 39 -8.27 -18.62 -17.23
N GLU A 40 -9.28 -18.76 -16.38
CA GLU A 40 -10.51 -19.48 -16.68
C GLU A 40 -11.41 -18.72 -17.67
N VAL A 41 -11.59 -17.40 -17.48
CA VAL A 41 -12.36 -16.55 -18.41
C VAL A 41 -11.65 -16.40 -19.75
N SER A 42 -10.32 -16.20 -19.77
CA SER A 42 -9.51 -16.08 -20.98
C SER A 42 -9.49 -17.34 -21.82
N LYS A 43 -9.71 -18.52 -21.24
CA LYS A 43 -9.84 -19.79 -21.98
C LYS A 43 -11.20 -19.93 -22.67
N ASN A 44 -12.23 -19.21 -22.21
CA ASN A 44 -13.58 -19.26 -22.75
C ASN A 44 -13.84 -18.15 -23.79
N ILE A 45 -13.07 -17.06 -23.77
CA ILE A 45 -13.16 -15.96 -24.74
C ILE A 45 -12.28 -16.27 -25.95
N LYS A 46 -12.86 -16.21 -27.16
CA LYS A 46 -12.16 -16.51 -28.43
C LYS A 46 -11.61 -15.29 -29.15
N ASP A 47 -12.00 -14.08 -28.73
CA ASP A 47 -11.58 -12.82 -29.35
C ASP A 47 -10.45 -12.15 -28.56
N GLY A 48 -9.35 -11.82 -29.25
CA GLY A 48 -8.15 -11.28 -28.61
C GLY A 48 -8.36 -9.90 -27.98
N GLU A 49 -9.35 -9.15 -28.47
CA GLU A 49 -9.64 -7.78 -28.02
C GLU A 49 -10.34 -7.75 -26.65
N GLU A 50 -11.29 -8.65 -26.39
CA GLU A 50 -11.95 -8.79 -25.07
C GLU A 50 -10.96 -9.26 -23.98
N ILE A 51 -10.01 -10.11 -24.33
CA ILE A 51 -8.92 -10.53 -23.43
C ILE A 51 -8.05 -9.32 -23.06
N GLN A 52 -7.81 -8.42 -24.02
CA GLN A 52 -7.02 -7.21 -23.81
C GLN A 52 -7.74 -6.22 -22.87
N GLU A 53 -9.05 -6.01 -23.04
CA GLU A 53 -9.86 -5.17 -22.12
C GLU A 53 -9.95 -5.76 -20.71
N LEU A 54 -10.10 -7.08 -20.58
CA LEU A 54 -10.07 -7.76 -19.28
C LEU A 54 -8.70 -7.63 -18.60
N LEU A 55 -7.60 -7.81 -19.34
CA LEU A 55 -6.24 -7.61 -18.83
C LEU A 55 -6.00 -6.15 -18.41
N GLU A 56 -6.53 -5.19 -19.16
CA GLU A 56 -6.38 -3.76 -18.84
C GLU A 56 -7.24 -3.29 -17.66
N SER A 57 -8.46 -3.82 -17.50
CA SER A 57 -9.32 -3.52 -16.34
C SER A 57 -8.77 -4.10 -15.03
N LEU A 58 -7.93 -5.13 -15.12
CA LEU A 58 -7.32 -5.84 -13.98
C LEU A 58 -5.87 -5.45 -13.72
N LYS A 59 -5.20 -4.77 -14.67
CA LYS A 59 -3.93 -4.09 -14.42
C LYS A 59 -4.21 -2.99 -13.41
N GLU A 60 -3.98 -3.33 -12.14
CA GLU A 60 -4.16 -2.45 -10.97
C GLU A 60 -3.44 -1.13 -11.29
N LYS A 61 -4.21 -0.12 -11.70
CA LYS A 61 -3.69 1.18 -12.09
C LYS A 61 -3.24 1.82 -10.78
N LYS A 62 -1.99 1.56 -10.39
CA LYS A 62 -1.37 2.08 -9.18
C LYS A 62 -1.29 3.59 -9.35
N SER A 63 -2.35 4.28 -8.96
CA SER A 63 -2.55 5.69 -9.26
C SER A 63 -1.45 6.50 -8.58
N SER A 64 -0.93 7.54 -9.23
CA SER A 64 0.02 8.47 -8.58
C SER A 64 -0.61 9.15 -7.35
N THR A 65 -1.95 9.21 -7.30
CA THR A 65 -2.74 9.58 -6.13
C THR A 65 -2.47 8.68 -4.92
N ASP A 66 -2.27 7.37 -5.09
CA ASP A 66 -1.98 6.46 -3.99
C ASP A 66 -0.62 6.74 -3.35
N LEU A 67 0.38 7.14 -4.14
CA LEU A 67 1.70 7.44 -3.61
C LEU A 67 1.70 8.74 -2.79
N ARG A 68 0.96 9.75 -3.24
CA ARG A 68 0.76 11.01 -2.49
C ARG A 68 -0.03 10.76 -1.20
N ARG A 69 -1.11 9.97 -1.27
CA ARG A 69 -1.92 9.61 -0.11
C ARG A 69 -1.12 8.80 0.92
N THR A 70 -0.34 7.84 0.45
CA THR A 70 0.56 7.05 1.29
C THR A 70 1.62 7.93 1.94
N GLY A 71 2.24 8.85 1.20
CA GLY A 71 3.22 9.78 1.76
C GLY A 71 2.66 10.65 2.88
N VAL A 72 1.47 11.20 2.71
CA VAL A 72 0.79 11.99 3.76
C VAL A 72 0.55 11.14 5.01
N VAL A 73 0.03 9.92 4.86
CA VAL A 73 -0.20 9.00 6.00
C VAL A 73 1.11 8.71 6.72
N THR A 74 2.20 8.41 5.99
CA THR A 74 3.52 8.14 6.58
C THR A 74 4.07 9.35 7.34
N ILE A 75 3.86 10.58 6.84
CA ILE A 75 4.24 11.82 7.57
C ILE A 75 3.50 11.91 8.91
N PHE A 76 2.18 11.72 8.91
CA PHE A 76 1.39 11.78 10.13
C PHE A 76 1.77 10.68 11.13
N VAL A 77 2.08 9.47 10.65
CA VAL A 77 2.60 8.39 11.49
C VAL A 77 3.95 8.77 12.11
N GLY A 78 4.87 9.34 11.32
CA GLY A 78 6.17 9.79 11.80
C GLY A 78 6.06 10.87 12.87
N ILE A 79 5.24 11.91 12.63
CA ILE A 79 4.98 12.98 13.60
C ILE A 79 4.34 12.41 14.88
N GLY A 80 3.35 11.51 14.75
CA GLY A 80 2.72 10.86 15.89
C GLY A 80 3.71 10.05 16.73
N LEU A 81 4.62 9.31 16.08
CA LEU A 81 5.66 8.55 16.74
C LEU A 81 6.70 9.46 17.41
N SER A 82 7.05 10.59 16.77
CA SER A 82 7.91 11.60 17.39
C SER A 82 7.27 12.18 18.64
N LEU A 83 6.02 12.65 18.56
CA LEU A 83 5.30 13.21 19.70
C LEU A 83 5.14 12.19 20.83
N LEU A 84 4.89 10.92 20.51
CA LEU A 84 4.83 9.84 21.50
C LEU A 84 6.20 9.59 22.16
N GLY A 85 7.30 9.69 21.40
CA GLY A 85 8.66 9.61 21.94
C GLY A 85 8.97 10.75 22.92
N TYR A 86 8.60 11.98 22.57
CA TYR A 86 8.91 13.18 23.35
C TYR A 86 7.96 13.41 24.55
N TYR A 87 6.64 13.33 24.34
CA TYR A 87 5.63 13.61 25.38
C TYR A 87 5.14 12.35 26.12
N GLY A 88 5.24 11.18 25.51
CA GLY A 88 4.71 9.93 26.07
C GLY A 88 5.75 9.14 26.84
N LEU A 89 6.71 8.55 26.13
CA LEU A 89 7.68 7.60 26.69
C LEU A 89 8.96 8.25 27.22
N GLY A 90 9.26 9.49 26.82
CA GLY A 90 10.52 10.18 27.19
C GLY A 90 11.77 9.51 26.62
N ILE A 91 11.64 8.83 25.46
CA ILE A 91 12.73 8.09 24.82
C ILE A 91 13.15 8.81 23.55
N ASP A 92 14.33 9.42 23.57
CA ASP A 92 14.88 10.18 22.43
C ASP A 92 15.05 9.31 21.18
N ALA A 93 15.34 8.02 21.34
CA ALA A 93 15.45 7.08 20.23
C ALA A 93 14.11 6.91 19.47
N VAL A 94 12.98 6.91 20.18
CA VAL A 94 11.64 6.81 19.57
C VAL A 94 11.29 8.12 18.87
N PHE A 95 11.70 9.26 19.44
CA PHE A 95 11.56 10.56 18.81
C PHE A 95 12.30 10.64 17.47
N GLY A 96 13.57 10.21 17.46
CA GLY A 96 14.40 10.13 16.25
C GLY A 96 13.85 9.16 15.21
N ALA A 97 13.36 7.99 15.62
CA ALA A 97 12.71 7.04 14.73
C ALA A 97 11.44 7.63 14.08
N GLY A 98 10.63 8.38 14.84
CA GLY A 98 9.47 9.08 14.31
C GLY A 98 9.82 10.13 13.26
N LEU A 99 10.89 10.90 13.49
CA LEU A 99 11.35 11.90 12.53
C LEU A 99 11.82 11.25 11.24
N LEU A 100 12.57 10.15 11.32
CA LEU A 100 12.98 9.38 10.14
C LEU A 100 11.78 8.92 9.32
N VAL A 101 10.74 8.38 9.96
CA VAL A 101 9.50 7.97 9.27
C VAL A 101 8.82 9.17 8.63
N ALA A 102 8.80 10.34 9.28
CA ALA A 102 8.23 11.55 8.69
C ALA A 102 9.00 11.99 7.42
N PHE A 103 10.34 11.93 7.44
CA PHE A 103 11.16 12.23 6.25
C PHE A 103 10.91 11.26 5.10
N ILE A 104 10.73 9.96 5.38
CA ILE A 104 10.34 8.97 4.36
C ILE A 104 9.00 9.35 3.73
N GLY A 105 8.03 9.77 4.54
CA GLY A 105 6.73 10.23 4.05
C GLY A 105 6.82 11.46 3.15
N ILE A 106 7.70 12.42 3.45
CA ILE A 106 7.98 13.57 2.57
C ILE A 106 8.54 13.09 1.22
N GLY A 107 9.48 12.14 1.25
CA GLY A 107 10.03 11.52 0.04
C GLY A 107 8.96 10.85 -0.83
N GLN A 108 8.04 10.10 -0.21
CA GLN A 108 6.89 9.50 -0.90
C GLN A 108 5.95 10.54 -1.51
N MET A 109 5.67 11.63 -0.78
CA MET A 109 4.83 12.72 -1.28
C MET A 109 5.44 13.39 -2.52
N ILE A 110 6.75 13.67 -2.49
CA ILE A 110 7.47 14.26 -3.62
C ILE A 110 7.51 13.28 -4.80
N ALA A 111 7.79 12.00 -4.56
CA ALA A 111 7.78 10.98 -5.60
C ALA A 111 6.41 10.85 -6.30
N GLY A 112 5.32 10.97 -5.54
CA GLY A 112 3.96 11.00 -6.10
C GLY A 112 3.64 12.25 -6.93
N TYR A 113 4.41 13.33 -6.79
CA TYR A 113 4.29 14.53 -7.62
C TYR A 113 5.22 14.50 -8.85
N ILE A 114 6.42 13.91 -8.72
CA ILE A 114 7.42 13.80 -9.79
C ILE A 114 7.10 12.68 -10.79
N TYR A 115 6.47 11.59 -10.33
CA TYR A 115 6.01 10.50 -11.18
C TYR A 115 4.47 10.49 -11.31
N PRO A 116 3.86 11.51 -11.95
CA PRO A 116 2.45 11.47 -12.26
C PRO A 116 2.22 10.52 -13.46
N ASN A 117 1.37 9.51 -13.30
CA ASN A 117 0.94 8.60 -14.38
C ASN A 117 -0.03 9.28 -15.38
N GLN A 118 0.00 10.62 -15.48
CA GLN A 118 -0.84 11.39 -16.39
C GLN A 118 -0.79 10.95 -17.87
N PRO A 119 0.32 10.47 -18.46
CA PRO A 119 0.29 10.04 -19.86
C PRO A 119 -0.67 8.86 -20.10
N ASP A 120 -0.87 7.96 -19.12
CA ASP A 120 -1.69 6.75 -19.27
C ASP A 120 -3.20 7.00 -19.10
N GLU A 121 -3.60 8.14 -18.56
CA GLU A 121 -5.02 8.54 -18.48
C GLU A 121 -5.46 9.31 -19.72
N ILE A 122 -4.60 10.19 -20.24
CA ILE A 122 -4.89 10.96 -21.44
C ILE A 122 -4.89 10.06 -22.68
N ASN A 123 -3.89 9.16 -22.85
CA ASN A 123 -3.87 8.24 -23.99
C ASN A 123 -5.09 7.33 -24.01
N LYS A 124 -5.51 6.77 -22.87
CA LYS A 124 -6.71 5.94 -22.79
C LYS A 124 -8.00 6.70 -23.10
N ALA A 125 -8.10 7.95 -22.64
CA ALA A 125 -9.25 8.78 -22.98
C ALA A 125 -9.31 9.02 -24.49
N VAL A 126 -8.18 9.33 -25.13
CA VAL A 126 -8.08 9.55 -26.59
C VAL A 126 -8.37 8.27 -27.37
N GLU A 127 -7.78 7.12 -27.00
CA GLU A 127 -8.05 5.83 -27.66
C GLU A 127 -9.53 5.41 -27.54
N GLY A 128 -10.18 5.71 -26.42
CA GLY A 128 -11.63 5.49 -26.25
C GLY A 128 -12.51 6.42 -27.11
N TYR A 129 -11.98 7.57 -27.54
CA TYR A 129 -12.63 8.44 -28.53
C TYR A 129 -12.36 7.98 -29.96
N GLU A 130 -11.21 7.37 -30.25
CA GLU A 130 -10.87 6.88 -31.61
C GLU A 130 -11.54 5.55 -31.98
N LYS A 131 -11.84 4.69 -31.00
CA LYS A 131 -12.55 3.42 -31.23
C LYS A 131 -14.08 3.56 -31.37
N LYS A 132 -14.62 4.77 -31.30
CA LYS A 132 -16.06 5.06 -31.34
C LYS A 132 -16.49 5.72 -32.65
#